data_AF-A0A964D0Y1-F1
#
_entry.id   AF-A0A964D0Y1-F1
#
_cell.length_a   1.000
_cell.length_b   1.000
_cell.length_c   1.000
_cell.angle_alpha   90.00
_cell.angle_beta   90.00
_cell.angle_gamma   90.00
#
_symmetry.space_group_name_H-M   'P 1'
#
loop_
_entity.id
_entity.type
_entity.pdbx_description
1 polymer ?
#
loop_
_entity_poly.entity_id
_entity_poly.type
_entity_poly.pdbx_seq_one_letter_code
_entity_poly.pdbx_strand_id
1 'polypeptide(L)'
;MSDKPFNIRQLDGLDYDEAEPLLEDYQETLIELFVNSPEGEEYGKTYPDVGSWISQFIYYAFSYEGFTLPCMKVADVETVIEDLFPRKVTLLSPEDGENAIPELLALWQFLKREFKLQNATSIIKYLRDIEPEFQEIMEDSSKFGFAKSFVTLGHQAGFDMSTEEGLKQFQQIYNAKIAPTLASENSDLFGWSSKPIGGSPVNGSKASKAKQKKAKNMAAESRKRNRTKKK
;
A
#
# COMPACT_ATOMS: atom_id res chain seq x y z
N MET A 1 18.35 -10.66 18.41
CA MET A 1 16.91 -10.99 18.37
C MET A 1 16.32 -10.59 19.71
N SER A 2 15.34 -9.70 19.69
CA SER A 2 14.72 -9.14 20.89
C SER A 2 13.79 -10.18 21.51
N ASP A 3 13.95 -10.46 22.80
CA ASP A 3 13.26 -11.51 23.58
C ASP A 3 11.76 -11.21 23.84
N LYS A 4 11.17 -10.30 23.06
CA LYS A 4 9.79 -9.85 23.24
C LYS A 4 8.86 -10.55 22.24
N PRO A 5 7.73 -11.10 22.71
CA PRO A 5 6.74 -11.67 21.81
C PRO A 5 6.23 -10.59 20.85
N PHE A 6 6.07 -10.95 19.58
CA PHE A 6 5.57 -10.06 18.54
C PHE A 6 4.20 -9.49 18.93
N ASN A 7 4.03 -8.18 18.75
CA ASN A 7 2.80 -7.47 19.06
C ASN A 7 2.13 -7.00 17.77
N ILE A 8 1.10 -7.72 17.31
CA ILE A 8 0.32 -7.34 16.12
C ILE A 8 -0.33 -5.95 16.22
N ARG A 9 -0.46 -5.38 17.43
CA ARG A 9 -1.01 -4.04 17.68
C ARG A 9 0.06 -2.96 17.84
N GLN A 10 1.33 -3.24 17.54
CA GLN A 10 2.45 -2.31 17.74
C GLN A 10 2.23 -0.96 17.05
N LEU A 11 1.59 -0.96 15.88
CA LEU A 11 1.31 0.25 15.10
C LEU A 11 0.00 0.97 15.51
N ASP A 12 -0.81 0.38 16.40
CA ASP A 12 -2.14 0.91 16.73
C ASP A 12 -2.02 2.29 17.42
N GLY A 13 -2.54 3.32 16.75
CA GLY A 13 -2.65 4.68 17.30
C GLY A 13 -1.38 5.53 17.21
N LEU A 14 -0.34 5.02 16.54
CA LEU A 14 0.82 5.80 16.15
C LEU A 14 0.50 6.68 14.93
N ASP A 15 1.12 7.84 14.83
CA ASP A 15 1.22 8.55 13.54
C ASP A 15 2.40 8.05 12.70
N TYR A 16 2.56 8.62 11.51
CA TYR A 16 3.60 8.19 10.58
C TYR A 16 5.02 8.37 11.15
N ASP A 17 5.30 9.51 11.77
CA ASP A 17 6.64 9.83 12.26
C ASP A 17 7.01 8.91 13.45
N GLU A 18 6.02 8.49 14.25
CA GLU A 18 6.21 7.53 15.34
C GLU A 18 6.39 6.08 14.86
N ALA A 19 5.74 5.71 13.76
CA ALA A 19 5.70 4.34 13.26
C ALA A 19 6.75 4.02 12.18
N GLU A 20 7.22 5.02 11.42
CA GLU A 20 8.27 4.87 10.41
C GLU A 20 9.46 4.04 10.92
N PRO A 21 10.08 4.34 12.09
CA PRO A 21 11.23 3.58 12.57
C PRO A 21 10.88 2.16 13.05
N LEU A 22 9.60 1.81 13.17
CA LEU A 22 9.12 0.51 13.62
C LEU A 22 8.61 -0.37 12.48
N LEU A 23 8.37 0.22 11.30
CA LEU A 23 7.61 -0.42 10.24
C LEU A 23 8.36 -1.60 9.62
N GLU A 24 9.66 -1.44 9.39
CA GLU A 24 10.54 -2.47 8.85
C GLU A 24 10.61 -3.68 9.79
N ASP A 25 11.02 -3.48 11.05
CA ASP A 25 11.04 -4.53 12.08
C ASP A 25 9.67 -5.24 12.23
N TYR A 26 8.57 -4.47 12.16
CA TYR A 26 7.21 -5.02 12.24
C TYR A 26 6.89 -5.92 11.04
N GLN A 27 7.24 -5.48 9.83
CA GLN A 27 7.04 -6.25 8.59
C GLN A 27 7.89 -7.51 8.60
N GLU A 28 9.18 -7.39 8.87
CA GLU A 28 10.12 -8.52 8.89
C GLU A 28 9.69 -9.58 9.90
N THR A 29 9.38 -9.17 11.13
CA THR A 29 8.97 -10.12 12.18
C THR A 29 7.64 -10.78 11.83
N LEU A 30 6.67 -10.05 11.28
CA LEU A 30 5.39 -10.65 10.87
C LEU A 30 5.56 -11.63 9.72
N ILE A 31 6.40 -11.30 8.74
CA ILE A 31 6.71 -12.17 7.60
C ILE A 31 7.44 -13.42 8.08
N GLU A 32 8.40 -13.30 8.99
CA GLU A 32 9.09 -14.45 9.58
C GLU A 32 8.10 -15.39 10.29
N LEU A 33 7.18 -14.84 11.08
CA LEU A 33 6.12 -15.64 11.71
C LEU A 33 5.18 -16.29 10.70
N PHE A 34 4.86 -15.59 9.61
CA PHE A 34 4.02 -16.11 8.54
C PHE A 34 4.70 -17.23 7.77
N VAL A 35 5.96 -17.04 7.35
CA VAL A 35 6.74 -18.05 6.61
C VAL A 35 6.89 -19.34 7.42
N ASN A 36 7.09 -19.23 8.73
CA ASN A 36 7.18 -20.38 9.64
C ASN A 36 5.80 -20.94 10.07
N SER A 37 4.70 -20.47 9.49
CA SER A 37 3.35 -20.95 9.77
C SER A 37 2.90 -22.01 8.75
N PRO A 38 1.93 -22.87 9.08
CA PRO A 38 1.36 -23.81 8.10
C PRO A 38 0.82 -23.11 6.84
N GLU A 39 0.26 -21.91 6.97
CA GLU A 39 -0.25 -21.13 5.85
C GLU A 39 0.88 -20.61 4.93
N GLY A 40 1.99 -20.15 5.53
CA GLY A 40 3.16 -19.71 4.78
C GLY A 40 3.94 -20.86 4.14
N GLU A 41 4.07 -21.99 4.84
CA GLU A 41 4.65 -23.22 4.29
C GLU A 41 3.85 -23.74 3.09
N GLU A 42 2.51 -23.72 3.18
CA GLU A 42 1.65 -24.16 2.07
C GLU A 42 1.75 -23.20 0.87
N TYR A 43 1.69 -21.88 1.12
CA TYR A 43 1.87 -20.86 0.09
C TYR A 43 3.24 -20.99 -0.60
N GLY A 44 4.30 -21.20 0.19
CA GLY A 44 5.68 -21.32 -0.27
C GLY A 44 5.94 -22.50 -1.22
N LYS A 45 5.06 -23.52 -1.25
CA LYS A 45 5.15 -24.63 -2.21
C LYS A 45 4.86 -24.20 -3.64
N THR A 46 4.05 -23.16 -3.82
CA THR A 46 3.67 -22.61 -5.13
C THR A 46 4.50 -21.37 -5.46
N TYR A 47 4.70 -20.48 -4.48
CA TYR A 47 5.39 -19.21 -4.65
C TYR A 47 6.57 -19.11 -3.68
N PRO A 48 7.82 -19.36 -4.12
CA PRO A 48 8.97 -19.41 -3.23
C PRO A 48 9.37 -18.03 -2.68
N ASP A 49 9.06 -16.96 -3.41
CA ASP A 49 9.33 -15.59 -2.98
C ASP A 49 8.15 -15.07 -2.13
N VAL A 50 8.33 -15.10 -0.81
CA VAL A 50 7.32 -14.75 0.18
C VAL A 50 7.68 -13.43 0.87
N GLY A 51 6.70 -12.57 1.12
CA GLY A 51 6.80 -11.41 1.99
C GLY A 51 6.77 -10.07 1.27
N SER A 52 6.98 -10.03 -0.04
CA SER A 52 6.96 -8.78 -0.81
C SER A 52 5.59 -8.13 -0.70
N TRP A 53 4.53 -8.83 -1.13
CA TRP A 53 3.17 -8.28 -1.13
C TRP A 53 2.65 -7.97 0.27
N ILE A 54 3.05 -8.76 1.28
CA ILE A 54 2.77 -8.46 2.69
C ILE A 54 3.41 -7.13 3.10
N SER A 55 4.68 -6.92 2.76
CA SER A 55 5.40 -5.69 3.03
C SER A 55 4.74 -4.50 2.34
N GLN A 56 4.48 -4.59 1.03
CA GLN A 56 3.81 -3.51 0.30
C GLN A 56 2.41 -3.21 0.86
N PHE A 57 1.62 -4.23 1.17
CA PHE A 57 0.29 -4.06 1.74
C PHE A 57 0.33 -3.27 3.05
N ILE A 58 1.18 -3.68 3.99
CA ILE A 58 1.34 -3.01 5.29
C ILE A 58 1.85 -1.58 5.11
N TYR A 59 2.86 -1.39 4.24
CA TYR A 59 3.44 -0.08 3.98
C TYR A 59 2.40 0.90 3.43
N TYR A 60 1.67 0.52 2.38
CA TYR A 60 0.69 1.41 1.76
C TYR A 60 -0.52 1.66 2.67
N ALA A 61 -1.04 0.61 3.30
CA ALA A 61 -2.11 0.71 4.27
C ALA A 61 -1.81 1.73 5.39
N PHE A 62 -0.66 1.58 6.02
CA PHE A 62 -0.29 2.41 7.15
C PHE A 62 0.18 3.80 6.72
N SER A 63 1.12 3.90 5.78
CA SER A 63 1.76 5.17 5.41
C SER A 63 0.80 6.15 4.73
N TYR A 64 -0.23 5.66 4.05
CA TYR A 64 -1.18 6.50 3.33
C TYR A 64 -2.50 6.72 4.06
N GLU A 65 -3.03 5.70 4.73
CA GLU A 65 -4.36 5.78 5.35
C GLU A 65 -4.33 5.54 6.88
N GLY A 66 -3.19 5.12 7.44
CA GLY A 66 -3.06 4.81 8.87
C GLY A 66 -3.76 3.53 9.28
N PHE A 67 -4.04 2.63 8.33
CA PHE A 67 -4.70 1.37 8.61
C PHE A 67 -3.72 0.37 9.23
N THR A 68 -4.19 -0.36 10.24
CA THR A 68 -3.44 -1.44 10.90
C THR A 68 -4.19 -2.76 10.77
N LEU A 69 -3.48 -3.88 10.61
CA LEU A 69 -4.07 -5.20 10.40
C LEU A 69 -5.17 -5.57 11.43
N PRO A 70 -4.99 -5.31 12.76
CA PRO A 70 -6.02 -5.64 13.74
C PRO A 70 -7.30 -4.81 13.64
N CYS A 71 -7.24 -3.65 12.98
CA CYS A 71 -8.32 -2.67 12.94
C CYS A 71 -8.98 -2.55 11.56
N MET A 72 -8.38 -3.15 10.54
CA MET A 72 -8.88 -3.12 9.16
C MET A 72 -10.27 -3.73 9.00
N LYS A 73 -11.08 -3.10 8.17
CA LYS A 73 -12.34 -3.62 7.63
C LYS A 73 -12.15 -3.93 6.14
N VAL A 74 -13.15 -4.58 5.55
CA VAL A 74 -13.16 -4.85 4.10
C VAL A 74 -12.91 -3.57 3.29
N ALA A 75 -13.60 -2.47 3.61
CA ALA A 75 -13.42 -1.18 2.91
C ALA A 75 -11.99 -0.62 3.01
N ASP A 76 -11.27 -0.93 4.10
CA ASP A 76 -9.87 -0.50 4.26
C ASP A 76 -8.95 -1.33 3.36
N VAL A 77 -9.22 -2.64 3.23
CA VAL A 77 -8.50 -3.53 2.31
C VAL A 77 -8.82 -3.17 0.86
N GLU A 78 -10.08 -2.91 0.55
CA GLU A 78 -10.55 -2.44 -0.76
C GLU A 78 -9.83 -1.16 -1.17
N THR A 79 -9.69 -0.19 -0.26
CA THR A 79 -8.91 1.03 -0.52
C THR A 79 -7.45 0.71 -0.89
N VAL A 80 -6.83 -0.27 -0.23
CA VAL A 80 -5.45 -0.64 -0.54
C VAL A 80 -5.36 -1.34 -1.90
N ILE A 81 -6.23 -2.32 -2.15
CA ILE A 81 -6.20 -3.17 -3.35
C ILE A 81 -6.65 -2.42 -4.61
N GLU A 82 -7.69 -1.60 -4.53
CA GLU A 82 -8.36 -1.02 -5.71
C GLU A 82 -8.01 0.45 -5.97
N ASP A 83 -7.42 1.16 -5.01
CA ASP A 83 -6.90 2.52 -5.17
C ASP A 83 -5.38 2.56 -4.98
N LEU A 84 -4.85 2.20 -3.80
CA LEU A 84 -3.43 2.43 -3.52
C LEU A 84 -2.50 1.57 -4.39
N PHE A 85 -2.76 0.28 -4.54
CA PHE A 85 -1.95 -0.62 -5.35
C PHE A 85 -1.90 -0.18 -6.82
N PRO A 86 -3.03 -0.06 -7.55
CA PRO A 86 -2.98 0.34 -8.95
C PRO A 86 -2.42 1.75 -9.14
N ARG A 87 -2.53 2.62 -8.13
CA ARG A 87 -1.96 3.96 -8.15
C ARG A 87 -0.46 4.02 -7.90
N LYS A 88 0.11 3.08 -7.11
CA LYS A 88 1.47 3.21 -6.55
C LYS A 88 2.41 2.08 -6.90
N VAL A 89 1.90 0.87 -7.10
CA VAL A 89 2.70 -0.31 -7.42
C VAL A 89 2.80 -0.45 -8.93
N THR A 90 4.03 -0.46 -9.42
CA THR A 90 4.34 -0.73 -10.82
C THR A 90 4.65 -2.21 -10.97
N LEU A 91 3.98 -2.86 -11.92
CA LEU A 91 4.33 -4.19 -12.41
C LEU A 91 5.21 -4.01 -13.65
N LEU A 92 6.33 -4.72 -13.74
CA LEU A 92 7.18 -4.72 -14.93
C LEU A 92 6.69 -5.76 -15.93
N SER A 93 6.10 -6.85 -15.44
CA SER A 93 5.31 -7.78 -16.24
C SER A 93 4.03 -8.19 -15.51
N PRO A 94 3.01 -8.70 -16.23
CA PRO A 94 1.78 -9.19 -15.60
C PRO A 94 2.02 -10.25 -14.53
N GLU A 95 3.02 -11.12 -14.75
CA GLU A 95 3.35 -12.22 -13.82
C GLU A 95 3.79 -11.69 -12.44
N ASP A 96 4.36 -10.49 -12.36
CA ASP A 96 4.76 -9.87 -11.10
C ASP A 96 3.59 -9.74 -10.12
N GLY A 97 2.36 -9.56 -10.64
CA GLY A 97 1.14 -9.36 -9.85
C GLY A 97 0.37 -10.63 -9.52
N GLU A 98 0.68 -11.77 -10.15
CA GLU A 98 -0.13 -13.00 -10.08
C GLU A 98 -0.23 -13.55 -8.65
N ASN A 99 0.82 -13.39 -7.84
CA ASN A 99 0.87 -13.91 -6.48
C ASN A 99 0.40 -12.91 -5.41
N ALA A 100 0.02 -11.69 -5.79
CA ALA A 100 -0.36 -10.65 -4.83
C ALA A 100 -1.57 -11.03 -3.97
N ILE A 101 -2.68 -11.41 -4.61
CA ILE A 101 -3.90 -11.81 -3.90
C ILE A 101 -3.73 -13.16 -3.21
N PRO A 102 -3.12 -14.20 -3.83
CA PRO A 102 -2.78 -15.44 -3.13
C PRO A 102 -1.97 -15.25 -1.83
N GLU A 103 -0.96 -14.38 -1.85
CA GLU A 103 -0.12 -14.11 -0.68
C GLU A 103 -0.93 -13.44 0.44
N LEU A 104 -1.72 -12.42 0.09
CA LEU A 104 -2.58 -11.73 1.06
C LEU A 104 -3.66 -12.67 1.61
N LEU A 105 -4.22 -13.57 0.79
CA LEU A 105 -5.15 -14.60 1.25
C LEU A 105 -4.51 -15.52 2.30
N ALA A 106 -3.29 -15.99 2.04
CA ALA A 106 -2.55 -16.83 2.99
C ALA A 106 -2.21 -16.07 4.28
N LEU A 107 -1.77 -14.81 4.17
CA LEU A 107 -1.55 -13.92 5.31
C LEU A 107 -2.81 -13.80 6.18
N TRP A 108 -3.96 -13.47 5.59
CA TRP A 108 -5.19 -13.26 6.37
C TRP A 108 -5.71 -14.55 7.01
N GLN A 109 -5.46 -15.73 6.41
CA GLN A 109 -5.72 -17.03 7.05
C GLN A 109 -4.82 -17.24 8.27
N PHE A 110 -3.52 -16.97 8.14
CA PHE A 110 -2.58 -16.96 9.25
C PHE A 110 -3.02 -16.01 10.36
N LEU A 111 -3.33 -14.75 10.04
CA LEU A 111 -3.77 -13.75 11.01
C LEU A 111 -5.06 -14.15 11.75
N LYS A 112 -5.97 -14.85 11.06
CA LYS A 112 -7.18 -15.42 11.66
C LYS A 112 -6.83 -16.52 12.67
N ARG A 113 -5.90 -17.42 12.35
CA ARG A 113 -5.52 -18.54 13.21
C ARG A 113 -4.67 -18.07 14.40
N GLU A 114 -3.58 -17.37 14.12
CA GLU A 114 -2.54 -17.02 15.09
C GLU A 114 -3.00 -15.90 16.02
N PHE A 115 -3.52 -14.81 15.46
CA PHE A 115 -3.89 -13.61 16.23
C PHE A 115 -5.40 -13.50 16.50
N LYS A 116 -6.20 -14.47 16.03
CA LYS A 116 -7.66 -14.52 16.25
C LYS A 116 -8.39 -13.26 15.76
N LEU A 117 -7.89 -12.65 14.69
CA LEU A 117 -8.44 -11.44 14.10
C LEU A 117 -9.86 -11.71 13.55
N GLN A 118 -10.87 -11.12 14.19
CA GLN A 118 -12.29 -11.37 13.87
C GLN A 118 -12.69 -10.84 12.48
N ASN A 119 -12.04 -9.75 12.05
CA ASN A 119 -12.21 -9.13 10.73
C ASN A 119 -11.67 -10.00 9.57
N ALA A 120 -10.79 -10.96 9.85
CA ALA A 120 -10.12 -11.73 8.82
C ALA A 120 -11.09 -12.54 7.94
N THR A 121 -12.18 -13.08 8.49
CA THR A 121 -13.13 -13.90 7.71
C THR A 121 -13.77 -13.12 6.56
N SER A 122 -14.20 -11.87 6.81
CA SER A 122 -14.78 -11.02 5.77
C SER A 122 -13.74 -10.54 4.75
N ILE A 123 -12.51 -10.30 5.21
CA ILE A 123 -11.42 -9.86 4.34
C ILE A 123 -10.96 -11.00 3.41
N ILE A 124 -10.83 -12.23 3.94
CA ILE A 124 -10.53 -13.43 3.13
C ILE A 124 -11.59 -13.62 2.05
N LYS A 125 -12.87 -13.42 2.38
CA LYS A 125 -13.95 -13.51 1.38
C LYS A 125 -13.77 -12.45 0.28
N TYR A 126 -13.58 -11.19 0.65
CA TYR A 126 -13.36 -10.10 -0.30
C TYR A 126 -12.17 -10.38 -1.22
N LEU A 127 -11.03 -10.81 -0.67
CA LEU A 127 -9.84 -11.10 -1.46
C LEU A 127 -10.07 -12.22 -2.48
N ARG A 128 -10.85 -13.26 -2.15
CA ARG A 128 -11.22 -14.30 -3.14
C ARG A 128 -12.15 -13.77 -4.22
N ASP A 129 -13.05 -12.86 -3.85
CA ASP A 129 -14.03 -12.30 -4.79
C ASP A 129 -13.33 -11.37 -5.80
N ILE A 130 -12.28 -10.62 -5.39
CA ILE A 130 -11.55 -9.67 -6.25
C ILE A 130 -10.38 -10.30 -7.03
N GLU A 131 -9.89 -11.47 -6.62
CA GLU A 131 -8.75 -12.16 -7.24
C GLU A 131 -8.80 -12.21 -8.79
N PRO A 132 -9.93 -12.58 -9.42
CA PRO A 132 -10.01 -12.66 -10.88
C PRO A 132 -9.90 -11.30 -11.60
N GLU A 133 -10.22 -10.21 -10.92
CA GLU A 133 -10.24 -8.85 -11.47
C GLU A 133 -8.96 -8.07 -11.13
N PHE A 134 -8.12 -8.60 -10.24
CA PHE A 134 -6.97 -7.88 -9.69
C PHE A 134 -5.97 -7.42 -10.77
N GLN A 135 -5.71 -8.26 -11.77
CA GLN A 135 -4.81 -7.91 -12.87
C GLN A 135 -5.36 -6.73 -13.68
N GLU A 136 -6.64 -6.76 -14.06
CA GLU A 136 -7.29 -5.66 -14.79
C GLU A 136 -7.26 -4.37 -13.98
N ILE A 137 -7.49 -4.45 -12.66
CA ILE A 137 -7.39 -3.32 -11.75
C ILE A 137 -5.98 -2.72 -11.77
N MET A 138 -4.93 -3.55 -11.74
CA MET A 138 -3.53 -3.12 -11.72
C MET A 138 -3.05 -2.50 -13.03
N GLU A 139 -3.69 -2.86 -14.15
CA GLU A 139 -3.40 -2.38 -15.50
C GLU A 139 -4.26 -1.17 -15.92
N ASP A 140 -5.31 -0.83 -15.17
CA ASP A 140 -6.16 0.33 -15.43
C ASP A 140 -5.38 1.65 -15.27
N SER A 141 -4.89 2.16 -16.41
CA SER A 141 -4.13 3.41 -16.49
C SER A 141 -4.85 4.63 -15.94
N SER A 142 -6.19 4.62 -15.86
CA SER A 142 -6.97 5.72 -15.27
C SER A 142 -6.80 5.83 -13.76
N LYS A 143 -6.35 4.75 -13.10
CA LYS A 143 -6.06 4.69 -11.67
C LYS A 143 -4.60 5.03 -11.33
N PHE A 144 -3.72 5.18 -12.32
CA PHE A 144 -2.30 5.34 -12.07
C PHE A 144 -1.98 6.67 -11.40
N GLY A 145 -1.13 6.62 -10.38
CA GLY A 145 -0.52 7.81 -9.83
C GLY A 145 0.59 8.31 -10.75
N PHE A 146 0.90 9.60 -10.66
CA PHE A 146 1.90 10.25 -11.50
C PHE A 146 3.22 9.48 -11.64
N ALA A 147 3.79 9.00 -10.53
CA ALA A 147 5.07 8.28 -10.55
C ALA A 147 4.97 6.97 -11.36
N LYS A 148 3.90 6.20 -11.16
CA LYS A 148 3.64 4.99 -11.95
C LYS A 148 3.42 5.35 -13.42
N SER A 149 2.57 6.33 -13.73
CA SER A 149 2.35 6.79 -15.10
C SER A 149 3.66 7.20 -15.79
N PHE A 150 4.53 7.92 -15.09
CA PHE A 150 5.84 8.32 -15.59
C PHE A 150 6.74 7.11 -15.88
N VAL A 151 6.82 6.16 -14.95
CA VAL A 151 7.60 4.91 -15.14
C VAL A 151 7.04 4.07 -16.29
N THR A 152 5.73 3.85 -16.34
CA THR A 152 5.07 3.09 -17.41
C THR A 152 5.31 3.71 -18.77
N LEU A 153 5.14 5.04 -18.90
CA LEU A 153 5.40 5.74 -20.18
C LEU A 153 6.86 5.64 -20.60
N GLY A 154 7.82 5.76 -19.67
CA GLY A 154 9.23 5.64 -19.97
C GLY A 154 9.63 4.23 -20.41
N HIS A 155 9.09 3.22 -19.72
CA HIS A 155 9.29 1.82 -20.08
C HIS A 155 8.72 1.50 -21.47
N GLN A 156 7.49 1.94 -21.76
CA GLN A 156 6.87 1.80 -23.09
C GLN A 156 7.64 2.52 -24.20
N ALA A 157 8.33 3.61 -23.86
CA ALA A 157 9.21 4.33 -24.77
C ALA A 157 10.60 3.66 -24.94
N GLY A 158 10.82 2.50 -24.32
CA GLY A 158 12.05 1.71 -24.43
C GLY A 158 13.19 2.14 -23.51
N PHE A 159 12.90 2.99 -22.51
CA PHE A 159 13.90 3.39 -21.51
C PHE A 159 13.95 2.37 -20.37
N ASP A 160 15.16 2.13 -19.87
CA ASP A 160 15.36 1.35 -18.66
C ASP A 160 15.05 2.20 -17.42
N MET A 161 13.79 2.16 -16.99
CA MET A 161 13.30 2.92 -15.84
C MET A 161 13.77 2.39 -14.48
N SER A 162 14.56 1.30 -14.46
CA SER A 162 15.22 0.79 -13.25
C SER A 162 16.57 1.47 -12.97
N THR A 163 17.10 2.25 -13.93
CA THR A 163 18.40 2.93 -13.83
C THR A 163 18.25 4.45 -13.65
N GLU A 164 19.20 5.08 -12.96
CA GLU A 164 19.24 6.54 -12.83
C GLU A 164 19.41 7.22 -14.19
N GLU A 165 20.22 6.61 -15.07
CA GLU A 165 20.44 7.07 -16.43
C GLU A 165 19.15 7.06 -17.25
N GLY A 166 18.40 5.94 -17.24
CA GLY A 166 17.14 5.82 -17.98
C GLY A 166 16.06 6.76 -17.45
N LEU A 167 15.96 6.91 -16.12
CA LEU A 167 15.06 7.89 -15.48
C LEU A 167 15.38 9.31 -15.94
N LYS A 168 16.66 9.72 -15.93
CA LYS A 168 17.08 11.07 -16.37
C LYS A 168 16.84 11.31 -17.84
N GLN A 169 17.14 10.34 -18.70
CA GLN A 169 16.92 10.45 -20.14
C GLN A 169 15.43 10.62 -20.46
N PHE A 170 14.57 9.79 -19.86
CA PHE A 170 13.13 9.91 -20.07
C PHE A 170 12.57 11.21 -19.48
N GLN A 171 13.05 11.65 -18.32
CA GLN A 171 12.63 12.92 -17.70
C GLN A 171 12.86 14.13 -18.63
N GLN A 172 13.98 14.16 -19.35
CA GLN A 172 14.26 15.22 -20.32
C GLN A 172 13.23 15.23 -21.46
N ILE A 173 12.91 14.04 -21.99
CA ILE A 173 11.92 13.89 -23.07
C ILE A 173 10.51 14.24 -22.58
N TYR A 174 10.14 13.76 -21.39
CA TYR A 174 8.85 14.04 -20.77
C TYR A 174 8.63 15.54 -20.59
N ASN A 175 9.61 16.25 -20.00
CA ASN A 175 9.52 17.69 -19.79
C ASN A 175 9.48 18.48 -21.11
N ALA A 176 10.18 18.01 -22.15
CA ALA A 176 10.25 18.70 -23.44
C ALA A 176 9.01 18.49 -24.32
N LYS A 177 8.36 17.32 -24.25
CA LYS A 177 7.35 16.91 -25.24
C LYS A 177 5.98 16.53 -24.68
N ILE A 178 5.90 16.09 -23.43
CA ILE A 178 4.68 15.52 -22.84
C ILE A 178 4.06 16.49 -21.84
N ALA A 179 4.87 17.03 -20.92
CA ALA A 179 4.41 17.98 -19.91
C ALA A 179 3.73 19.25 -20.48
N PRO A 180 4.24 19.88 -21.57
CA PRO A 180 3.57 21.04 -22.15
C PRO A 180 2.19 20.72 -22.74
N THR A 181 2.05 19.55 -23.35
CA THR A 181 0.81 19.08 -23.98
C THR A 181 -0.25 18.78 -22.92
N LEU A 182 0.12 18.05 -21.86
CA LEU A 182 -0.77 17.79 -20.71
C LEU A 182 -1.19 19.09 -19.99
N ALA A 183 -0.28 20.07 -19.90
CA ALA A 183 -0.59 21.38 -19.32
C ALA A 183 -1.55 22.20 -20.19
N SER A 184 -1.47 22.05 -21.52
CA SER A 184 -2.41 22.71 -22.45
C SER A 184 -3.80 22.08 -22.48
N GLU A 185 -3.90 20.76 -22.26
CA GLU A 185 -5.19 20.03 -22.30
C GLU A 185 -5.96 20.07 -20.97
N ASN A 186 -5.30 20.26 -19.82
CA ASN A 186 -5.92 20.16 -18.48
C ASN A 186 -6.00 21.49 -17.70
N SER A 187 -6.13 22.63 -18.38
CA SER A 187 -6.09 23.95 -17.72
C SER A 187 -7.20 24.22 -16.68
N ASP A 188 -8.29 23.43 -16.64
CA ASP A 188 -9.46 23.72 -15.77
C ASP A 188 -9.92 22.60 -14.81
N LEU A 189 -9.33 21.39 -14.77
CA LEU A 189 -9.94 20.25 -14.03
C LEU A 189 -9.14 19.62 -12.89
N PHE A 190 -7.84 19.92 -12.75
CA PHE A 190 -7.06 19.41 -11.62
C PHE A 190 -6.15 20.51 -11.11
N GLY A 191 -6.25 20.84 -9.81
CA GLY A 191 -5.41 21.82 -9.12
C GLY A 191 -3.93 21.41 -9.01
N TRP A 192 -3.30 21.08 -10.13
CA TRP A 192 -1.90 20.72 -10.28
C TRP A 192 -1.12 21.96 -10.69
N SER A 193 -0.12 22.34 -9.89
CA SER A 193 0.87 23.36 -10.27
C SER A 193 1.91 22.78 -11.24
N SER A 194 2.07 23.41 -12.40
CA SER A 194 2.97 23.10 -13.52
C SER A 194 4.47 23.21 -13.20
N LYS A 195 4.95 22.70 -12.06
CA LYS A 195 6.38 22.70 -11.75
C LYS A 195 7.08 21.53 -12.43
N PRO A 196 8.26 21.76 -13.03
CA PRO A 196 9.10 20.69 -13.56
C PRO A 196 9.43 19.70 -12.44
N ILE A 197 9.54 18.41 -12.79
CA ILE A 197 9.94 17.35 -11.86
C ILE A 197 11.38 17.66 -11.42
N GLY A 198 11.54 18.33 -10.28
CA GLY A 198 12.83 18.48 -9.59
C GLY A 198 12.83 17.48 -8.44
N GLY A 199 13.89 16.66 -8.34
CA GLY A 199 14.04 15.64 -7.31
C GLY A 199 13.75 16.21 -5.91
N SER A 200 12.71 15.70 -5.27
CA SER A 200 12.39 15.94 -3.87
C SER A 200 11.55 14.77 -3.34
N PRO A 201 11.72 14.40 -2.06
CA PRO A 201 11.32 13.10 -1.55
C PRO A 201 9.81 12.95 -1.46
N VAL A 202 9.37 11.68 -1.49
CA VAL A 202 7.99 11.22 -1.45
C VAL A 202 7.31 11.69 -0.15
N ASN A 203 6.80 12.92 -0.15
CA ASN A 203 6.05 13.47 0.97
C ASN A 203 4.61 12.95 0.92
N GLY A 204 4.20 12.18 1.93
CA GLY A 204 2.81 11.80 2.17
C GLY A 204 1.90 13.02 2.06
N SER A 205 0.84 12.90 1.26
CA SER A 205 0.01 14.05 0.90
C SER A 205 -0.58 14.73 2.15
N LYS A 206 -0.68 16.07 2.16
CA LYS A 206 -1.30 16.84 3.26
C LYS A 206 -2.71 16.34 3.62
N ALA A 207 -3.40 15.70 2.66
CA ALA A 207 -4.70 15.08 2.84
C ALA A 207 -4.65 13.83 3.75
N SER A 208 -3.61 12.99 3.68
CA SER A 208 -3.45 11.84 4.59
C SER A 208 -3.19 12.29 6.02
N LYS A 209 -2.30 13.29 6.21
CA LYS A 209 -2.04 13.91 7.53
C LYS A 209 -3.32 14.53 8.12
N ALA A 210 -4.19 15.10 7.29
CA ALA A 210 -5.48 15.66 7.72
C ALA A 210 -6.53 14.58 8.07
N LYS A 211 -6.61 13.49 7.29
CA LYS A 211 -7.47 12.33 7.59
C LYS A 211 -7.05 11.66 8.91
N GLN A 212 -5.76 11.40 9.11
CA GLN A 212 -5.22 10.83 10.35
C GLN A 212 -5.50 11.74 11.56
N LYS A 213 -5.35 13.07 11.41
CA LYS A 213 -5.72 14.03 12.47
C LYS A 213 -7.22 14.02 12.80
N LYS A 214 -8.10 13.80 11.81
CA LYS A 214 -9.56 13.64 12.05
C LYS A 214 -9.87 12.32 12.76
N ALA A 215 -9.23 11.21 12.38
CA ALA A 215 -9.39 9.92 13.05
C ALA A 215 -8.97 10.00 14.54
N LYS A 216 -7.87 10.70 14.84
CA LYS A 216 -7.41 11.00 16.21
C LYS A 216 -8.47 11.68 17.08
N ASN A 217 -9.17 12.67 16.53
CA ASN A 217 -10.20 13.41 17.25
C ASN A 217 -11.44 12.53 17.53
N MET A 218 -11.87 11.72 16.56
CA MET A 218 -13.02 10.83 16.74
C MET A 218 -12.75 9.69 17.73
N ALA A 219 -11.55 9.11 17.72
CA ALA A 219 -11.14 8.09 18.68
C ALA A 219 -11.01 8.64 20.11
N ALA A 220 -10.45 9.85 20.27
CA ALA A 220 -10.35 10.52 21.56
C ALA A 220 -11.73 10.89 22.14
N GLU A 221 -12.65 11.38 21.30
CA GLU A 221 -14.03 11.66 21.72
C GLU A 221 -14.80 10.39 22.13
N SER A 222 -14.64 9.30 21.38
CA SER A 222 -15.28 8.01 21.71
C SER A 222 -14.78 7.46 23.05
N ARG A 223 -13.48 7.57 23.32
CA ARG A 223 -12.88 7.20 24.62
C ARG A 223 -13.40 8.06 25.78
N LYS A 224 -13.63 9.37 25.57
CA LYS A 224 -14.22 10.27 26.57
C LYS A 224 -15.70 9.95 26.85
N ARG A 225 -16.49 9.66 25.80
CA ARG A 225 -17.91 9.30 25.92
C ARG A 225 -18.12 7.96 26.64
N ASN A 226 -17.25 6.98 26.40
CA ASN A 226 -17.32 5.69 27.10
C ASN A 226 -16.87 5.76 28.57
N ARG A 227 -16.02 6.73 28.93
CA ARG A 227 -15.60 6.97 30.33
C ARG A 227 -16.68 7.67 31.16
N THR A 228 -17.57 8.42 30.53
CA THR A 228 -18.66 9.17 31.20
C THR A 228 -19.94 8.35 31.38
N LYS A 229 -20.18 7.33 30.53
CA LYS A 229 -21.30 6.38 30.68
C LYS A 229 -21.09 5.30 31.76
N LYS A 230 -19.89 5.21 32.34
CA LYS A 230 -19.51 4.19 33.33
C LYS A 230 -19.50 4.71 34.77
N LYS A 231 -20.14 5.85 35.02
CA LYS A 231 -20.41 6.42 36.34
C LYS A 231 -21.90 6.41 36.61
#